data_AF-A0A9W4K1Z6-F1
#
_entry.id   AF-A0A9W4K1Z6-F1
#
_cell.length_a   1.000
_cell.length_b   1.000
_cell.length_c   1.000
_cell.angle_alpha   90.00
_cell.angle_beta   90.00
_cell.angle_gamma   90.00
#
_symmetry.space_group_name_H-M   'P 1'
#
loop_
_entity.id
_entity.type
_entity.pdbx_description
1 polymer ?
#
loop_
_entity_poly.entity_id
_entity_poly.type
_entity_poly.pdbx_seq_one_letter_code
_entity_poly.pdbx_strand_id
1 'polypeptide(L)'
;MSSTRTVFLREGLPTVDEYGLFRGTLWFTVRFSNNDRHCSDDELMNLTIERLQSGEFTVDSEPIHQGRGFCISLPVSIYGASRSECLAIVIRLAECYREDIVSEDIAIDRDFLFRSRAFIR
;
A
#
# COMPACT_ATOMS: atom_id res chain seq x y z
N MET A 1 -10.87 -18.32 -3.69
CA MET A 1 -9.99 -17.41 -4.45
C MET A 1 -9.60 -16.30 -3.49
N SER A 2 -8.31 -16.07 -3.23
CA SER A 2 -7.87 -15.14 -2.18
C SER A 2 -7.75 -13.73 -2.73
N SER A 3 -8.74 -12.87 -2.46
CA SER A 3 -8.60 -11.43 -2.63
C SER A 3 -7.58 -10.88 -1.62
N THR A 4 -6.86 -9.82 -1.97
CA THR A 4 -5.90 -9.18 -1.07
C THR A 4 -6.55 -7.95 -0.44
N ARG A 5 -6.83 -7.97 0.87
CA ARG A 5 -7.33 -6.78 1.58
C ARG A 5 -6.29 -5.64 1.54
N THR A 6 -6.64 -4.47 1.05
CA THR A 6 -5.68 -3.34 1.05
C THR A 6 -5.61 -2.66 2.42
N VAL A 7 -4.73 -1.67 2.53
CA VAL A 7 -4.66 -0.76 3.69
C VAL A 7 -5.71 0.35 3.64
N PHE A 8 -6.55 0.41 2.61
CA PHE A 8 -7.50 1.49 2.37
C PHE A 8 -8.92 1.09 2.76
N LEU A 9 -9.68 2.09 3.21
CA LEU A 9 -11.10 2.03 3.47
C LEU A 9 -11.83 2.86 2.42
N ARG A 10 -12.96 2.36 1.92
CA ARG A 10 -13.92 3.13 1.14
C ARG A 10 -15.25 3.09 1.87
N GLU A 11 -15.82 4.25 2.16
CA GLU A 11 -17.03 4.36 2.99
C GLU A 11 -16.89 3.63 4.35
N GLY A 12 -15.68 3.60 4.92
CA GLY A 12 -15.36 2.91 6.18
C GLY A 12 -15.19 1.39 6.07
N LEU A 13 -15.30 0.79 4.88
CA LEU A 13 -15.14 -0.64 4.67
C LEU A 13 -13.78 -0.96 4.01
N PRO A 14 -13.09 -2.05 4.41
CA PRO A 14 -11.84 -2.46 3.78
C PRO A 14 -12.01 -2.73 2.29
N THR A 15 -11.15 -2.13 1.47
CA THR A 15 -11.10 -2.44 0.05
C THR A 15 -10.27 -3.69 -0.20
N VAL A 16 -10.51 -4.34 -1.33
CA VAL A 16 -9.77 -5.51 -1.77
C VAL A 16 -9.15 -5.25 -3.13
N ASP A 17 -7.91 -5.68 -3.28
CA ASP A 17 -7.19 -5.66 -4.54
C ASP A 17 -7.36 -7.02 -5.22
N GLU A 18 -7.91 -6.97 -6.43
CA GLU A 18 -8.09 -8.14 -7.29
C GLU A 18 -6.83 -8.44 -8.11
N TYR A 19 -5.89 -7.50 -8.24
CA TYR A 19 -4.64 -7.72 -8.97
C TYR A 19 -3.71 -8.72 -8.32
N GLY A 20 -3.85 -8.96 -7.00
CA GLY A 20 -3.19 -10.07 -6.32
C GLY A 20 -3.51 -11.46 -6.88
N LEU A 21 -4.53 -11.57 -7.74
CA LEU A 21 -4.95 -12.81 -8.38
C LEU A 21 -4.22 -13.09 -9.71
N PHE A 22 -3.53 -12.12 -10.30
CA PHE A 22 -2.85 -12.32 -11.58
C PHE A 22 -1.48 -12.96 -11.41
N ARG A 23 -1.17 -13.95 -12.26
CA ARG A 23 0.19 -14.49 -12.35
C ARG A 23 1.15 -13.39 -12.81
N GLY A 24 2.22 -13.20 -12.05
CA GLY A 24 3.22 -12.16 -12.35
C GLY A 24 2.93 -10.81 -11.68
N THR A 25 2.04 -10.74 -10.69
CA THR A 25 1.97 -9.57 -9.82
C THR A 25 3.17 -9.55 -8.87
N LEU A 26 3.85 -8.41 -8.79
CA LEU A 26 4.82 -8.09 -7.76
C LEU A 26 4.27 -7.02 -6.84
N TRP A 27 4.74 -7.00 -5.60
CA TRP A 27 4.30 -6.10 -4.57
C TRP A 27 5.45 -5.22 -4.11
N PHE A 28 5.33 -3.92 -4.36
CA PHE A 28 6.28 -2.91 -3.90
C PHE A 28 5.87 -2.47 -2.52
N THR A 29 6.69 -2.79 -1.51
CA THR A 29 6.38 -2.55 -0.11
C THR A 29 7.21 -1.41 0.45
N VAL A 30 6.52 -0.38 0.95
CA VAL A 30 7.12 0.70 1.74
C VAL A 30 6.83 0.44 3.21
N ARG A 31 7.84 0.64 4.07
CA ARG A 31 7.74 0.47 5.52
C ARG A 31 7.63 1.82 6.23
N PHE A 32 6.98 1.82 7.38
CA PHE A 32 6.79 2.98 8.24
C PHE A 32 7.45 2.76 9.59
N SER A 33 7.83 3.86 10.23
CA SER A 33 8.30 3.87 11.60
C SER A 33 7.14 4.04 12.59
N ASN A 34 7.43 3.92 13.89
CA ASN A 34 6.43 4.24 14.91
C ASN A 34 6.08 5.73 14.96
N ASN A 35 7.00 6.61 14.56
CA ASN A 35 6.78 8.05 14.56
C ASN A 35 5.79 8.45 13.45
N ASP A 36 5.77 7.70 12.35
CA ASP A 36 4.88 7.93 11.21
C ASP A 36 3.39 7.74 11.59
N ARG A 37 3.09 7.15 12.76
CA ARG A 37 1.71 7.04 13.30
C ARG A 37 1.04 8.39 13.53
N HIS A 38 1.82 9.46 13.66
CA HIS A 38 1.31 10.82 13.87
C HIS A 38 0.97 11.53 12.57
N CYS A 39 1.42 11.01 11.42
CA CYS A 39 1.13 11.57 10.12
C CYS A 39 -0.35 11.42 9.76
N SER A 40 -0.93 12.40 9.08
CA SER A 40 -2.23 12.26 8.42
C SER A 40 -2.16 11.21 7.30
N ASP A 41 -3.31 10.84 6.73
CA ASP A 41 -3.37 9.84 5.68
C ASP A 41 -2.69 10.33 4.38
N ASP A 42 -2.84 11.62 4.05
CA ASP A 42 -2.14 12.24 2.92
C ASP A 42 -0.62 12.33 3.14
N GLU A 43 -0.18 12.63 4.37
CA GLU A 43 1.25 12.62 4.73
C GLU A 43 1.85 11.21 4.62
N LEU A 44 1.11 10.16 5.01
CA LEU A 44 1.54 8.77 4.84
C LEU A 44 1.70 8.39 3.37
N MET A 45 0.81 8.86 2.50
CA MET A 45 0.95 8.63 1.07
C MET A 45 2.08 9.44 0.45
N ASN A 46 2.31 10.68 0.88
CA ASN A 46 3.48 11.46 0.47
C ASN A 46 4.78 10.73 0.85
N LEU A 47 4.89 10.25 2.09
CA LEU A 47 6.03 9.42 2.53
C LEU A 47 6.17 8.15 1.68
N THR A 48 5.07 7.52 1.29
CA THR A 48 5.08 6.35 0.41
C THR A 48 5.72 6.68 -0.93
N ILE A 49 5.29 7.78 -1.56
CA ILE A 49 5.80 8.26 -2.84
C ILE A 49 7.28 8.63 -2.75
N GLU A 50 7.68 9.39 -1.73
CA GLU A 50 9.07 9.81 -1.50
C GLU A 50 10.01 8.61 -1.31
N ARG A 51 9.58 7.61 -0.53
CA ARG A 51 10.35 6.37 -0.31
C ARG A 51 10.46 5.53 -1.58
N LEU A 52 9.40 5.43 -2.37
CA LEU A 52 9.45 4.77 -3.69
C LEU A 52 10.45 5.46 -4.63
N GLN A 53 10.41 6.78 -4.71
CA GLN A 53 11.32 7.58 -5.53
C GLN A 53 12.78 7.46 -5.06
N SER A 54 13.00 7.36 -3.75
CA SER A 54 14.33 7.23 -3.14
C SER A 54 14.89 5.80 -3.13
N GLY A 55 14.10 4.81 -3.56
CA GLY A 55 14.51 3.41 -3.56
C GLY A 55 14.33 2.69 -2.22
N GLU A 56 13.65 3.29 -1.25
CA GLU A 56 13.40 2.75 0.09
C GLU A 56 12.17 1.82 0.11
N PHE A 57 12.25 0.72 -0.65
CA PHE A 57 11.18 -0.28 -0.76
C PHE A 57 11.73 -1.70 -0.95
N THR A 58 10.89 -2.69 -0.67
CA THR A 58 11.13 -4.09 -1.06
C THR A 58 10.20 -4.51 -2.19
N VAL A 59 10.57 -5.55 -2.93
CA VAL A 59 9.74 -6.13 -3.99
C VAL A 59 9.57 -7.60 -3.71
N ASP A 60 8.33 -8.01 -3.53
CA ASP A 60 7.98 -9.35 -3.06
C ASP A 60 6.88 -9.96 -3.94
N SER A 61 6.79 -11.29 -3.97
CA SER A 61 5.71 -11.99 -4.70
C SER A 61 4.37 -11.96 -3.97
N GLU A 62 4.36 -11.50 -2.73
CA GLU A 62 3.17 -11.46 -1.86
C GLU A 62 3.07 -10.11 -1.12
N PRO A 63 1.85 -9.65 -0.80
CA PRO A 63 1.61 -8.42 -0.08
C PRO A 63 2.01 -8.54 1.40
N ILE A 64 3.17 -7.98 1.77
CA ILE A 64 3.69 -8.03 3.14
C ILE A 64 2.70 -7.46 4.18
N HIS A 65 1.93 -6.42 3.83
CA HIS A 65 0.98 -5.78 4.74
C HIS A 65 -0.13 -6.72 5.25
N GLN A 66 -0.39 -7.85 4.59
CA GLN A 66 -1.35 -8.85 5.09
C GLN A 66 -0.92 -9.43 6.43
N GLY A 67 0.35 -9.81 6.54
CA GLY A 67 0.91 -10.47 7.73
C GLY A 67 1.67 -9.55 8.68
N ARG A 68 2.03 -8.34 8.23
CA ARG A 68 2.82 -7.39 9.03
C ARG A 68 2.13 -6.03 9.12
N GLY A 69 2.33 -5.35 10.25
CA GLY A 69 2.00 -3.94 10.37
C GLY A 69 3.09 -3.05 9.77
N PHE A 70 2.86 -1.74 9.83
CA PHE A 70 3.78 -0.68 9.46
C PHE A 70 4.29 -0.79 8.03
N CYS A 71 3.44 -1.20 7.10
CA CYS A 71 3.80 -1.20 5.69
C CYS A 71 2.57 -1.13 4.78
N ILE A 72 2.78 -0.58 3.60
CA ILE A 72 1.84 -0.59 2.48
C ILE A 72 2.52 -1.38 1.37
N SER A 73 1.82 -2.34 0.78
CA SER A 73 2.30 -3.04 -0.42
C SER A 73 1.37 -2.72 -1.58
N LEU A 74 1.96 -2.22 -2.66
CA LEU A 74 1.27 -1.79 -3.86
C LEU A 74 1.54 -2.80 -4.99
N PRO A 75 0.51 -3.33 -5.67
CA PRO A 75 0.69 -4.33 -6.70
C PRO A 75 1.08 -3.69 -8.03
N VAL A 76 1.85 -4.43 -8.82
CA VAL A 76 2.12 -4.13 -10.23
C VAL A 76 2.32 -5.42 -11.00
N SER A 77 1.76 -5.47 -12.21
CA SER A 77 1.92 -6.62 -13.08
C SER A 77 3.20 -6.52 -13.91
N ILE A 78 3.96 -7.62 -14.00
CA ILE A 78 5.28 -7.66 -14.66
C ILE A 78 5.25 -8.05 -16.14
N TYR A 79 4.10 -8.06 -16.83
CA TYR A 79 3.97 -8.55 -18.22
C TYR A 79 4.90 -7.81 -19.22
N GLY A 80 6.16 -8.22 -19.28
CA GLY A 80 7.22 -7.65 -20.13
C GLY A 80 7.85 -6.34 -19.63
N ALA A 81 7.40 -5.78 -18.51
CA ALA A 81 7.89 -4.51 -18.00
C ALA A 81 9.25 -4.65 -17.28
N SER A 82 10.14 -3.70 -17.52
CA SER A 82 11.37 -3.53 -16.74
C SER A 82 11.06 -3.10 -15.29
N ARG A 83 12.03 -3.28 -14.39
CA ARG A 83 11.88 -2.86 -12.99
C ARG A 83 11.58 -1.37 -12.85
N SER A 84 12.19 -0.52 -13.69
CA SER A 84 11.97 0.93 -13.70
C SER A 84 10.56 1.29 -14.17
N GLU A 85 10.04 0.59 -15.18
CA GLU A 85 8.66 0.80 -15.64
C GLU A 85 7.66 0.37 -14.56
N CYS A 86 7.89 -0.79 -13.91
CA CYS A 86 7.09 -1.23 -12.79
C CYS A 86 7.09 -0.19 -11.65
N LEU A 87 8.27 0.35 -11.29
CA LEU A 87 8.36 1.39 -10.26
C LEU A 87 7.60 2.65 -10.63
N ALA A 88 7.69 3.12 -11.88
CA ALA A 88 6.95 4.28 -12.35
C ALA A 88 5.43 4.08 -12.27
N ILE A 89 4.94 2.88 -12.62
CA ILE A 89 3.53 2.51 -12.48
C ILE A 89 3.10 2.53 -11.00
N VAL A 90 3.91 1.97 -10.11
CA VAL A 90 3.61 1.94 -8.67
C VAL A 90 3.60 3.35 -8.07
N ILE A 91 4.53 4.21 -8.45
CA ILE A 91 4.55 5.61 -8.02
C ILE A 91 3.25 6.30 -8.48
N ARG A 92 2.86 6.11 -9.74
CA ARG A 92 1.60 6.68 -10.25
C ARG A 92 0.38 6.15 -9.51
N LEU A 93 0.37 4.87 -9.14
CA LEU A 93 -0.69 4.27 -8.34
C LEU A 93 -0.76 4.90 -6.94
N ALA A 94 0.39 5.13 -6.30
CA ALA A 94 0.45 5.81 -5.00
C ALA A 94 -0.04 7.27 -5.09
N GLU A 95 0.26 7.98 -6.18
CA GLU A 95 -0.28 9.31 -6.45
C GLU A 95 -1.80 9.30 -6.58
N CYS A 96 -2.37 8.34 -7.32
CA CYS A 96 -3.82 8.18 -7.44
C CYS A 96 -4.47 7.94 -6.07
N TYR A 97 -3.92 7.04 -5.25
CA TYR A 97 -4.45 6.82 -3.89
C TYR A 97 -4.36 8.07 -3.00
N ARG A 98 -3.30 8.88 -3.16
CA ARG A 98 -3.22 10.17 -2.45
C ARG A 98 -4.31 11.13 -2.92
N GLU A 99 -4.56 11.23 -4.23
CA GLU A 99 -5.62 12.08 -4.80
C GLU A 99 -7.01 11.64 -4.29
N ASP A 100 -7.27 10.34 -4.23
CA ASP A 100 -8.51 9.77 -3.66
C ASP A 100 -8.64 10.10 -2.15
N ILE A 101 -7.55 10.06 -1.38
CA ILE A 101 -7.54 10.44 0.05
C ILE A 101 -7.84 11.94 0.22
N VAL A 102 -7.19 12.79 -0.58
CA VAL A 102 -7.40 14.25 -0.54
C VAL A 102 -8.83 14.62 -0.93
N SER A 103 -9.45 13.82 -1.80
CA SER A 103 -10.85 13.97 -2.21
C SER A 103 -11.84 13.31 -1.24
N GLU A 104 -11.36 12.73 -0.14
CA GLU A 104 -12.14 11.99 0.87
C GLU A 104 -12.88 10.74 0.33
N ASP A 105 -12.52 10.26 -0.86
CA ASP A 105 -13.10 9.07 -1.47
C ASP A 105 -12.66 7.77 -0.78
N ILE A 106 -11.44 7.78 -0.23
CA ILE A 106 -10.87 6.70 0.57
C ILE A 106 -10.14 7.27 1.80
N ALA A 107 -9.90 6.41 2.78
CA ALA A 107 -9.05 6.69 3.93
C ALA A 107 -8.08 5.52 4.17
N ILE A 108 -7.04 5.70 4.99
CA ILE A 108 -6.18 4.60 5.41
C ILE A 108 -6.81 3.92 6.64
N ASP A 109 -6.92 2.58 6.58
CA ASP A 109 -7.22 1.76 7.75
C ASP A 109 -6.02 1.77 8.70
N ARG A 110 -5.94 2.81 9.54
CA ARG A 110 -4.82 3.00 10.47
C ARG A 110 -4.69 1.86 11.48
N ASP A 111 -5.81 1.24 11.84
CA ASP A 111 -5.83 0.07 12.73
C ASP A 111 -5.17 -1.14 12.09
N PHE A 112 -5.44 -1.37 10.80
CA PHE A 112 -4.80 -2.43 10.04
C PHE A 112 -3.34 -2.10 9.72
N LEU A 113 -3.05 -0.88 9.24
CA LEU A 113 -1.71 -0.43 8.90
C LEU A 113 -0.78 -0.52 10.11
N PHE A 114 -1.15 0.08 11.24
CA PHE A 114 -0.28 0.17 12.42
C PHE A 114 -0.50 -0.94 13.44
N ARG A 115 -1.45 -1.85 13.21
CA ARG A 115 -1.83 -2.91 14.17
C ARG A 115 -2.13 -2.33 15.56
N SER A 116 -2.77 -1.15 15.61
CA SER A 116 -3.13 -0.46 16.87
C SER A 116 -4.21 -1.17 17.67
N ARG A 117 -4.99 -2.05 17.04
CA ARG A 117 -5.79 -3.03 17.78
C ARG A 117 -4.88 -4.16 18.23
N ALA A 118 -4.44 -4.07 19.49
CA ALA A 118 -4.14 -5.26 20.27
C ALA A 118 -5.30 -6.24 20.08
N PHE A 119 -5.00 -7.46 19.64
CA PHE A 119 -5.95 -8.56 19.66
C PHE A 119 -6.63 -8.59 21.03
N ILE A 120 -7.92 -8.26 21.11
CA ILE A 120 -8.74 -8.79 22.19
C ILE A 120 -8.84 -10.28 21.84
N ARG A 121 -8.12 -11.08 22.65
CA ARG A 121 -8.15 -12.54 22.62
C ARG A 121 -9.55 -13.08 22.85
#